data_AF-H1LXY0-F1
#
_entry.id   AF-H1LXY0-F1
#
_cell.length_a   1.000
_cell.length_b   1.000
_cell.length_c   1.000
_cell.angle_alpha   90.00
_cell.angle_beta   90.00
_cell.angle_gamma   90.00
#
_symmetry.space_group_name_H-M   'P 1'
#
loop_
_entity.id
_entity.type
_entity.pdbx_description
1 polymer ?
#
loop_
_entity_poly.entity_id
_entity_poly.type
_entity_poly.pdbx_seq_one_letter_code
_entity_poly.pdbx_strand_id
1 'polypeptide(L)'
;MIKLKTAIKYIFLIIVSLISVFPLYWMAVSATHTSIDVIRGALLPGNYLFKNFANLLAAGDVSGAMANSFKYSIVMTVLALFICSLAGYGFEIYHDKAKDAIMSVLLLE
;
A
#
# COMPACT_ATOMS: atom_id res chain seq x y z
N MET A 1 20.44 19.81 -23.96
CA MET A 1 19.02 19.39 -24.01
C MET A 1 18.69 18.21 -23.08
N ILE A 2 19.54 17.19 -22.95
CA ILE A 2 19.28 16.00 -22.09
C ILE A 2 19.14 16.37 -20.60
N LYS A 3 20.02 17.24 -20.08
CA LYS A 3 19.98 17.67 -18.66
C LYS A 3 18.69 18.41 -18.27
N LEU A 4 18.10 19.20 -19.17
CA LEU A 4 16.85 19.93 -18.92
C LEU A 4 15.64 18.99 -18.87
N LYS A 5 15.57 18.00 -19.79
CA LYS A 5 14.51 16.98 -19.76
C LYS A 5 14.56 16.15 -18.47
N THR A 6 15.77 15.81 -18.00
CA THR A 6 15.96 15.10 -16.73
C THR A 6 15.56 15.94 -15.52
N ALA A 7 15.93 17.23 -15.48
CA ALA A 7 15.52 18.13 -14.40
C ALA A 7 14.00 18.27 -14.30
N ILE A 8 13.29 18.42 -15.43
CA ILE A 8 11.83 18.49 -15.47
C ILE A 8 11.20 17.19 -14.95
N LYS A 9 11.73 16.01 -15.34
CA LYS A 9 11.26 14.72 -14.83
C LYS A 9 11.41 14.61 -13.31
N TYR A 10 12.55 15.01 -12.76
CA TYR A 10 12.77 14.96 -11.31
C TYR A 10 11.87 15.94 -10.56
N ILE A 11 11.70 17.18 -11.06
CA ILE A 11 10.77 18.14 -10.45
C ILE A 11 9.35 17.58 -10.44
N PHE A 12 8.91 17.00 -11.56
CA PHE A 12 7.61 16.35 -11.65
C PHE A 12 7.47 15.19 -10.65
N LEU A 13 8.45 14.28 -10.58
CA LEU A 13 8.45 13.17 -9.63
C LEU A 13 8.45 13.64 -8.17
N ILE A 14 9.18 14.71 -7.85
CA ILE A 14 9.19 15.30 -6.50
C ILE A 14 7.80 15.84 -6.15
N ILE A 15 7.15 16.58 -7.05
CA ILE A 15 5.81 17.13 -6.82
C ILE A 15 4.80 15.99 -6.61
N VAL A 16 4.81 14.98 -7.48
CA VAL A 16 3.90 13.83 -7.37
C VAL A 16 4.16 13.07 -6.06
N SER A 17 5.43 12.82 -5.72
CA SER A 17 5.80 12.16 -4.46
C SER A 17 5.31 12.94 -3.24
N LEU A 18 5.49 14.26 -3.20
CA LEU A 18 5.01 15.11 -2.11
C LEU A 18 3.48 15.03 -1.97
N ILE A 19 2.74 15.05 -3.08
CA ILE A 19 1.28 14.89 -3.08
C ILE A 19 0.87 13.51 -2.57
N SER A 20 1.59 12.45 -2.93
CA SER A 20 1.32 11.08 -2.46
C SER A 20 1.65 10.86 -0.99
N VAL A 21 2.73 11.48 -0.49
CA VAL A 21 3.16 11.36 0.92
C VAL A 21 2.30 12.22 1.84
N PHE A 22 1.74 13.33 1.34
CA PHE A 22 0.94 14.25 2.15
C PHE A 22 -0.25 13.60 2.88
N PRO A 23 -1.10 12.75 2.26
CA PRO A 23 -2.15 12.01 2.96
C PRO A 23 -1.64 11.13 4.10
N LEU A 24 -0.48 10.49 3.92
CA LEU A 24 0.14 9.65 4.96
C LEU A 24 0.64 10.50 6.12
N TYR A 25 1.26 11.65 5.83
CA TYR A 25 1.66 12.62 6.84
C TYR A 25 0.44 13.13 7.63
N TRP A 26 -0.62 13.49 6.93
CA TRP A 26 -1.87 13.95 7.54
C TRP A 26 -2.51 12.89 8.44
N MET A 27 -2.53 11.63 8.01
CA MET A 27 -3.02 10.52 8.82
C MET A 27 -2.20 10.37 10.11
N ALA A 28 -0.87 10.48 10.03
CA ALA A 28 -0.01 10.40 11.20
C ALA A 28 -0.24 11.56 12.18
N VAL A 29 -0.37 12.79 11.67
CA VAL A 29 -0.63 13.97 12.51
C VAL A 29 -2.04 13.93 13.10
N SER A 30 -3.06 13.55 12.33
CA SER A 30 -4.45 13.47 12.82
C SER A 30 -4.62 12.43 13.94
N ALA A 31 -3.86 11.34 13.93
CA ALA A 31 -3.83 10.38 15.03
C ALA A 31 -3.38 10.98 16.38
N THR A 32 -2.69 12.12 16.36
CA THR A 32 -2.22 12.84 17.57
C THR A 32 -3.17 13.93 18.06
N HIS A 33 -4.34 14.08 17.44
CA HIS A 33 -5.31 15.15 17.69
C HIS A 33 -6.68 14.65 18.16
N THR A 34 -7.49 15.57 18.68
CA THR A 34 -8.92 15.32 18.89
C THR A 34 -9.67 15.42 17.55
N SER A 35 -10.85 14.80 17.44
CA SER A 35 -11.65 14.84 16.20
C SER A 35 -11.95 16.27 15.72
N ILE A 36 -12.09 17.22 16.66
CA ILE A 36 -12.34 18.63 16.35
C ILE A 36 -11.08 19.28 15.73
N ASP A 37 -9.90 18.97 16.27
CA ASP A 37 -8.64 19.55 15.79
C ASP A 37 -8.20 18.97 14.44
N VAL A 38 -8.58 17.72 14.15
CA VAL A 38 -8.42 17.12 12.81
C VAL A 38 -9.27 17.86 11.77
N ILE A 39 -10.51 18.20 12.10
CA ILE A 39 -11.41 18.94 11.20
C ILE A 39 -10.93 20.38 11.01
N ARG A 40 -10.37 21.01 12.06
CA ARG A 40 -9.78 22.35 11.99
C ARG A 40 -8.49 22.42 11.19
N GLY A 41 -7.90 21.26 10.93
CA GLY A 41 -6.78 21.12 10.03
C GLY A 41 -5.41 21.32 10.65
N ALA A 42 -5.20 20.80 11.87
CA ALA A 42 -3.90 20.87 12.53
C ALA A 42 -2.80 20.11 11.74
N LEU A 43 -1.74 20.83 11.38
CA LEU A 43 -0.61 20.32 10.57
C LEU A 43 0.60 19.87 11.41
N LEU A 44 0.63 20.16 12.70
CA LEU A 44 1.74 19.83 13.62
C LEU A 44 1.28 18.79 14.65
N PRO A 45 2.10 17.81 15.05
CA PRO A 45 1.72 16.78 16.02
C PRO A 45 1.22 17.35 17.35
N GLY A 46 0.12 16.77 17.87
CA GLY A 46 -0.47 17.10 19.17
C GLY A 46 -0.12 16.10 20.27
N ASN A 47 -0.69 16.29 21.46
CA ASN A 47 -0.40 15.49 22.66
C ASN A 47 -1.40 14.32 22.89
N TYR A 48 -2.32 14.04 21.96
CA TYR A 48 -3.41 13.07 22.16
C TYR A 48 -3.12 11.64 21.68
N LEU A 49 -1.91 11.35 21.17
CA LEU A 49 -1.56 10.06 20.58
C LEU A 49 -1.86 8.86 21.51
N PHE A 50 -1.38 8.90 22.76
CA PHE A 50 -1.59 7.80 23.70
C PHE A 50 -3.06 7.62 24.08
N LYS A 51 -3.82 8.70 24.18
CA LYS A 51 -5.24 8.67 24.49
C LYS A 51 -6.05 8.08 23.32
N ASN A 52 -5.73 8.47 22.09
CA ASN A 52 -6.35 7.90 20.90
C ASN A 52 -6.03 6.42 20.73
N PHE A 53 -4.79 6.01 21.01
CA PHE A 53 -4.39 4.62 20.97
C PHE A 53 -5.14 3.76 22.01
N ALA A 54 -5.23 4.24 23.26
CA ALA A 54 -5.99 3.55 24.30
C ALA A 54 -7.49 3.47 23.95
N ASN A 55 -8.07 4.56 23.42
CA ASN A 55 -9.45 4.57 22.95
C ASN A 55 -9.67 3.59 21.80
N LEU A 56 -8.73 3.49 20.87
CA LEU A 56 -8.79 2.57 19.73
C LEU A 56 -8.80 1.11 20.20
N LEU A 57 -7.93 0.76 21.15
CA LEU A 57 -7.88 -0.57 21.76
C LEU A 57 -9.13 -0.89 22.61
N ALA A 58 -9.75 0.13 23.21
CA ALA A 58 -10.98 -0.04 23.98
C ALA A 58 -12.25 -0.07 23.12
N ALA A 59 -12.24 0.59 21.94
CA ALA A 59 -13.40 0.70 21.06
C ALA A 59 -13.72 -0.59 20.29
N GLY A 60 -12.75 -1.51 20.16
CA GLY A 60 -12.96 -2.79 19.50
C GLY A 60 -11.75 -3.70 19.52
N ASP A 61 -11.91 -4.91 18.99
CA ASP A 61 -10.84 -5.92 18.93
C ASP A 61 -9.85 -5.66 17.79
N VAL A 62 -9.08 -4.57 17.92
CA VAL A 62 -8.04 -4.19 16.96
C VAL A 62 -6.92 -5.23 16.95
N SER A 63 -6.57 -5.79 18.11
CA SER A 63 -5.58 -6.85 18.24
C SER A 63 -5.97 -8.11 17.44
N GLY A 64 -7.19 -8.58 17.57
CA GLY A 64 -7.71 -9.73 16.84
C GLY A 64 -7.84 -9.45 15.35
N ALA A 65 -8.31 -8.26 14.96
CA ALA A 65 -8.38 -7.85 13.56
C ALA A 65 -6.99 -7.83 12.89
N MET A 66 -5.97 -7.31 13.58
CA MET A 66 -4.59 -7.30 13.09
C MET A 66 -4.02 -8.73 12.99
N ALA A 67 -4.22 -9.55 14.01
CA ALA A 67 -3.75 -10.94 14.02
C ALA A 67 -4.42 -11.78 12.92
N ASN A 68 -5.73 -11.59 12.70
CA ASN A 68 -6.45 -12.24 11.61
C ASN A 68 -5.93 -11.78 10.25
N SER A 69 -5.78 -10.48 10.03
CA SER A 69 -5.25 -9.94 8.76
C SER A 69 -3.85 -10.50 8.46
N PHE A 70 -2.99 -10.60 9.47
CA PHE A 70 -1.66 -11.18 9.33
C PHE A 70 -1.71 -12.66 8.93
N LYS A 71 -2.55 -13.45 9.60
CA LYS A 71 -2.78 -14.87 9.25
C LYS A 71 -3.30 -15.01 7.82
N TYR A 72 -4.32 -14.24 7.45
CA TYR A 72 -4.89 -14.27 6.11
C TYR A 72 -3.85 -13.90 5.05
N SER A 73 -3.05 -12.85 5.28
CA SER A 73 -2.00 -12.45 4.35
C SER A 73 -0.99 -13.57 4.13
N ILE A 74 -0.49 -14.22 5.19
CA ILE A 74 0.49 -15.30 5.06
C ILE A 74 -0.09 -16.48 4.29
N VAL A 75 -1.27 -16.96 4.70
CA VAL A 75 -1.92 -18.11 4.08
C VAL A 75 -2.18 -17.82 2.60
N MET A 76 -2.70 -16.63 2.29
CA MET A 76 -2.99 -16.25 0.91
C MET A 76 -1.73 -16.08 0.07
N THR A 77 -0.65 -15.51 0.62
CA THR A 77 0.63 -15.41 -0.09
C THR A 77 1.21 -16.79 -0.40
N VAL A 78 1.19 -17.73 0.55
CA VAL A 78 1.69 -19.09 0.31
C VAL A 78 0.87 -19.82 -0.75
N LEU A 79 -0.46 -19.74 -0.65
CA LEU A 79 -1.35 -20.35 -1.64
C LEU A 79 -1.20 -19.72 -3.03
N ALA A 80 -1.11 -18.38 -3.10
CA ALA A 80 -0.88 -17.67 -4.34
C ALA A 80 0.47 -18.06 -4.97
N LEU A 81 1.55 -18.10 -4.18
CA LEU A 81 2.86 -18.53 -4.67
C LEU A 81 2.82 -19.98 -5.17
N PHE A 82 2.15 -20.88 -4.46
CA PHE A 82 2.01 -22.27 -4.88
C PHE A 82 1.29 -22.37 -6.24
N ILE A 83 0.12 -21.73 -6.36
CA ILE A 83 -0.70 -21.76 -7.59
C ILE A 83 0.02 -21.06 -8.74
N CYS A 84 0.55 -19.86 -8.52
CA CYS A 84 1.29 -19.10 -9.53
C CYS A 84 2.56 -19.84 -9.98
N SER A 85 3.22 -20.59 -9.08
CA SER A 85 4.40 -21.39 -9.43
C SER A 85 4.01 -22.62 -10.27
N LEU A 86 2.91 -23.31 -9.94
CA LEU A 86 2.39 -24.40 -10.78
C LEU A 86 1.93 -23.90 -12.16
N ALA A 87 1.22 -22.77 -12.19
CA ALA A 87 0.79 -22.14 -13.43
C ALA A 87 2.00 -21.73 -14.27
N GLY A 88 2.97 -21.02 -13.69
CA GLY A 88 4.21 -20.61 -14.33
C GLY A 88 5.01 -21.80 -14.87
N TYR A 89 5.15 -22.88 -14.09
CA TYR A 89 5.79 -24.11 -14.55
C TYR A 89 5.04 -24.78 -15.72
N GLY A 90 3.70 -24.82 -15.65
CA GLY A 90 2.86 -25.37 -16.72
C GLY A 90 2.83 -24.53 -18.01
N PHE A 91 3.18 -23.24 -17.93
CA PHE A 91 3.41 -22.38 -19.09
C PHE A 91 4.82 -22.55 -19.65
N GLU A 92 5.84 -22.68 -18.81
CA GLU A 92 7.25 -22.86 -19.22
C GLU A 92 7.50 -24.23 -19.88
N ILE A 93 6.96 -25.32 -19.32
CA ILE A 93 7.28 -26.68 -19.78
C ILE A 93 6.54 -27.05 -21.08
N TYR A 94 5.40 -26.42 -21.36
CA TYR A 94 4.54 -26.70 -22.51
C TYR A 94 4.46 -25.48 -23.45
N HIS A 95 5.30 -25.46 -24.47
CA HIS A 95 5.31 -24.40 -25.49
C HIS A 95 4.24 -24.67 -26.56
N ASP A 96 3.07 -24.05 -26.42
CA ASP A 96 2.00 -24.07 -27.43
C ASP A 96 1.60 -22.62 -27.79
N LYS A 97 1.28 -22.36 -29.07
CA LYS A 97 0.98 -21.02 -29.60
C LYS A 97 -0.20 -20.35 -28.90
N ALA A 98 -1.15 -21.14 -28.39
CA ALA A 98 -2.29 -20.63 -27.62
C ALA A 98 -1.88 -20.10 -26.23
N LYS A 99 -0.80 -20.62 -25.63
CA LYS A 99 -0.31 -20.23 -24.30
C LYS A 99 0.51 -18.93 -24.35
N ASP A 100 1.33 -18.74 -25.39
CA ASP A 100 2.06 -17.49 -25.61
C ASP A 100 1.13 -16.28 -25.80
N ALA A 101 -0.03 -16.50 -26.44
CA ALA A 101 -1.06 -15.47 -26.59
C ALA A 101 -1.70 -15.10 -25.23
N ILE A 102 -1.98 -16.08 -24.38
CA ILE A 102 -2.52 -15.85 -23.03
C ILE A 102 -1.48 -15.14 -22.15
N MET A 103 -0.21 -15.53 -22.21
CA MET A 103 0.87 -14.90 -21.45
C MET A 103 1.08 -13.44 -21.86
N SER A 104 0.97 -13.13 -23.16
CA SER A 104 1.09 -11.75 -23.67
C SER A 104 -0.05 -10.84 -23.19
N VAL A 105 -1.27 -11.36 -23.05
CA VAL A 105 -2.40 -10.61 -22.50
C VAL A 105 -2.26 -10.41 -20.98
N LEU A 106 -1.82 -11.44 -20.24
CA LEU A 106 -1.57 -11.37 -18.80
C LEU A 106 -0.46 -10.39 -18.42
N LEU A 107 0.59 -10.26 -19.24
CA LEU A 107 1.69 -9.31 -19.04
C LEU A 107 1.34 -7.87 -19.48
N LEU A 108 0.18 -7.67 -20.11
CA LEU A 108 -0.30 -6.37 -20.58
C LEU A 108 -1.17 -5.65 -19.54
N GLU A 109 -1.61 -6.34 -18.48
CA GLU A 109 -2.29 -5.75 -17.31
C GLU A 109 -1.31 -5.17 -16.26
#